data_AF-A0A1B7V952-F1
#
_entry.id   AF-A0A1B7V952-F1
#
_cell.length_a   1.000
_cell.length_b   1.000
_cell.length_c   1.000
_cell.angle_alpha   90.00
_cell.angle_beta   90.00
_cell.angle_gamma   90.00
#
_symmetry.space_group_name_H-M   'P 1'
#
loop_
_entity.id
_entity.type
_entity.pdbx_description
1 polymer ?
#
loop_
_entity_poly.entity_id
_entity_poly.type
_entity_poly.pdbx_seq_one_letter_code
_entity_poly.pdbx_strand_id
1 'polypeptide(L)'
;MTAITHVPNVVFKTRVRDESIGGPNPYTWKDVTTQEIFAGKKVVLFALPGAFTPTCSSTHLPRYEELFEEFKAQGVDQIICLSVNDAFVMFQWGKQQGAKNVFLLPDGSGEFSRKMGMLVDKSNIGFGMRSWRYAMVVNNGEIEKMFIEPGFEDNCGSDPFEVSDADTVLAYLKGVERPAAVAPRLAFVG
;
A
#
# COMPACT_ATOMS: atom_id res chain seq x y z
N MET A 1 -12.46 18.29 11.72
CA MET A 1 -11.71 17.02 11.90
C MET A 1 -10.33 17.37 12.37
N THR A 2 -9.86 16.80 13.48
CA THR A 2 -8.47 16.93 13.92
C THR A 2 -7.58 16.30 12.84
N ALA A 3 -6.52 16.98 12.41
CA ALA A 3 -5.58 16.42 11.44
C ALA A 3 -4.98 15.13 12.02
N ILE A 4 -5.03 14.04 11.26
CA ILE A 4 -4.40 12.77 11.64
C ILE A 4 -2.88 12.99 11.51
N THR A 5 -2.19 13.09 12.65
CA THR A 5 -0.74 13.28 12.68
C THR A 5 0.02 11.98 12.87
N HIS A 6 -0.65 10.91 13.30
CA HIS A 6 -0.06 9.59 13.54
C HIS A 6 -0.90 8.50 12.91
N VAL A 7 -0.25 7.40 12.52
CA VAL A 7 -0.97 6.21 12.07
C VAL A 7 -1.86 5.66 13.19
N PRO A 8 -3.07 5.16 12.88
CA PRO A 8 -3.98 4.66 13.89
C PRO A 8 -3.47 3.37 14.53
N ASN A 9 -3.92 3.07 15.75
CA ASN A 9 -3.70 1.77 16.37
C ASN A 9 -4.62 0.71 15.73
N VAL A 10 -4.02 -0.25 15.03
CA VAL A 10 -4.71 -1.35 14.33
C VAL A 10 -3.90 -2.66 14.49
N VAL A 11 -4.60 -3.78 14.48
CA VAL A 11 -4.02 -5.13 14.43
C VAL A 11 -4.42 -5.78 13.11
N PHE A 12 -3.45 -6.01 12.23
CA PHE A 12 -3.67 -6.67 10.95
C PHE A 12 -3.63 -8.19 11.10
N LYS A 13 -4.57 -8.87 10.44
CA LYS A 13 -4.61 -10.33 10.35
C LYS A 13 -3.81 -10.79 9.14
N THR A 14 -2.55 -11.12 9.36
CA THR A 14 -1.62 -11.57 8.30
C THR A 14 -1.45 -13.08 8.32
N ARG A 15 -0.83 -13.64 7.27
CA ARG A 15 -0.38 -15.02 7.26
C ARG A 15 1.13 -15.06 7.03
N VAL A 16 1.83 -15.87 7.81
CA VAL A 16 3.29 -16.07 7.70
C VAL A 16 3.59 -17.53 7.44
N ARG A 17 4.64 -17.78 6.66
CA ARG A 17 5.11 -19.14 6.42
C ARG A 17 5.69 -19.70 7.72
N ASP A 18 5.32 -20.93 8.06
CA ASP A 18 5.79 -21.64 9.23
C ASP A 18 6.28 -23.03 8.80
N GLU A 19 7.60 -23.22 8.81
CA GLU A 19 8.24 -24.45 8.34
C GLU A 19 8.00 -25.65 9.25
N SER A 20 7.52 -25.43 10.48
CA SER A 20 7.11 -26.51 11.37
C SER A 20 5.78 -27.15 10.94
N ILE A 21 4.99 -26.46 10.12
CA ILE A 21 3.74 -26.97 9.55
C ILE A 21 4.07 -27.74 8.28
N GLY A 22 3.84 -29.06 8.29
CA GLY A 22 3.98 -29.90 7.09
C GLY A 22 2.90 -29.64 6.03
N GLY A 23 3.11 -30.15 4.82
CA GLY A 23 2.11 -30.15 3.75
C GLY A 23 2.18 -28.95 2.77
N PRO A 24 1.20 -28.83 1.85
CA PRO A 24 1.29 -27.90 0.72
C PRO A 24 1.01 -26.43 1.07
N ASN A 25 0.49 -26.13 2.27
CA ASN A 25 0.16 -24.78 2.72
C ASN A 25 0.72 -24.52 4.14
N PRO A 26 2.05 -24.41 4.30
CA PRO A 26 2.73 -24.25 5.58
C PRO A 26 2.64 -22.79 6.06
N TYR A 27 1.44 -22.29 6.32
CA TYR A 27 1.18 -20.90 6.70
C TYR A 27 0.20 -20.80 7.86
N THR A 28 0.58 -20.02 8.89
CA THR A 28 -0.24 -19.75 10.08
C THR A 28 -0.70 -18.30 10.14
N TRP A 29 -1.73 -18.03 10.94
CA TRP A 29 -2.16 -16.67 11.23
C TRP A 29 -1.16 -15.96 12.14
N LYS A 30 -0.88 -14.70 11.83
CA LYS A 30 -0.08 -13.82 12.67
C LYS A 30 -0.75 -12.44 12.76
N ASP A 31 -0.98 -12.01 13.99
CA ASP A 31 -1.35 -10.64 14.29
C ASP A 31 -0.11 -9.76 14.15
N VAL A 32 -0.26 -8.66 13.41
CA VAL A 32 0.79 -7.64 13.24
C VAL A 32 0.21 -6.30 13.62
N THR A 33 0.79 -5.63 14.61
CA THR A 33 0.32 -4.33 15.08
C THR A 33 0.90 -3.18 14.24
N THR A 34 0.23 -2.03 14.20
CA THR A 34 0.82 -0.80 13.63
C THR A 34 2.10 -0.40 14.36
N GLN A 35 2.20 -0.66 15.67
CA GLN A 35 3.44 -0.45 16.42
C GLN A 35 4.60 -1.27 15.85
N GLU A 36 4.42 -2.56 15.58
CA GLU A 36 5.47 -3.41 14.97
C GLU A 36 5.91 -2.93 13.58
N ILE A 37 4.97 -2.35 12.82
CA ILE A 37 5.20 -1.85 11.48
C ILE A 37 5.96 -0.53 11.50
N PHE A 38 5.54 0.44 12.33
CA PHE A 38 5.95 1.83 12.21
C PHE A 38 6.89 2.33 13.33
N ALA A 39 6.94 1.68 14.50
CA ALA A 39 7.75 2.17 15.61
C ALA A 39 9.26 2.08 15.30
N GLY A 40 9.97 3.18 15.52
CA GLY A 40 11.41 3.29 15.28
C GLY A 40 11.83 3.14 13.82
N LYS A 41 10.89 3.22 12.87
CA LYS A 41 11.15 3.02 11.44
C LYS A 41 10.65 4.18 10.60
N LYS A 42 11.34 4.44 9.49
CA LYS A 42 10.84 5.25 8.39
C LYS A 42 10.22 4.34 7.34
N VAL A 43 8.91 4.46 7.16
CA VAL A 43 8.09 3.60 6.30
C VAL A 43 7.46 4.43 5.20
N VAL A 44 7.57 3.95 3.96
CA VAL A 44 6.72 4.40 2.86
C VAL A 44 5.56 3.43 2.74
N LEU A 45 4.33 3.91 2.93
CA LEU A 45 3.13 3.12 2.68
C LEU A 45 2.36 3.73 1.51
N PHE A 46 2.04 2.93 0.51
CA PHE A 46 1.07 3.27 -0.51
C PHE A 46 -0.13 2.34 -0.43
N ALA A 47 -1.32 2.91 -0.46
CA ALA A 47 -2.58 2.19 -0.44
C ALA A 47 -3.28 2.29 -1.79
N LEU A 48 -4.03 1.26 -2.12
CA LEU A 48 -4.71 1.15 -3.41
C LEU A 48 -6.11 0.52 -3.29
N PRO A 49 -6.98 0.70 -4.31
CA PRO A 49 -8.37 0.22 -4.22
C PRO A 49 -8.54 -1.30 -4.19
N GLY A 50 -7.62 -2.05 -4.81
CA GLY A 50 -7.73 -3.50 -4.86
C GLY A 50 -6.59 -4.20 -5.60
N ALA A 51 -6.19 -5.36 -5.07
CA ALA A 51 -5.37 -6.33 -5.77
C ALA A 51 -6.00 -6.74 -7.12
N PHE A 52 -5.18 -7.16 -8.08
CA PHE A 52 -5.57 -7.57 -9.44
C PHE A 52 -6.24 -6.48 -10.31
N THR A 53 -6.35 -5.23 -9.85
CA THR A 53 -6.89 -4.13 -10.67
C THR A 53 -5.83 -3.53 -11.61
N PRO A 54 -6.21 -2.93 -12.75
CA PRO A 54 -5.28 -2.53 -13.82
C PRO A 54 -4.12 -1.64 -13.35
N THR A 55 -4.38 -0.40 -12.94
CA THR A 55 -3.37 0.60 -12.55
C THR A 55 -2.47 0.12 -11.42
N CYS A 56 -3.05 -0.64 -10.47
CA CYS A 56 -2.35 -1.21 -9.34
C CYS A 56 -1.30 -2.25 -9.75
N SER A 57 -1.63 -3.05 -10.78
CA SER A 57 -0.84 -4.19 -11.23
C SER A 57 0.12 -3.85 -12.38
N SER A 58 -0.20 -2.86 -13.21
CA SER A 58 0.65 -2.47 -14.35
C SER A 58 1.72 -1.44 -13.98
N THR A 59 1.47 -0.58 -12.99
CA THR A 59 2.34 0.57 -12.71
C THR A 59 2.65 0.75 -11.23
N HIS A 60 1.63 0.81 -10.36
CA HIS A 60 1.81 1.28 -8.99
C HIS A 60 2.79 0.41 -8.19
N LEU A 61 2.44 -0.85 -7.91
CA LEU A 61 3.32 -1.78 -7.19
C LEU A 61 4.65 -2.05 -7.93
N PRO A 62 4.66 -2.34 -9.25
CA PRO A 62 5.91 -2.61 -9.97
C PRO A 62 6.94 -1.48 -9.87
N ARG A 63 6.51 -0.21 -9.91
CA ARG A 63 7.45 0.92 -9.83
C ARG A 63 8.07 1.08 -8.43
N TYR A 64 7.31 0.79 -7.36
CA TYR A 64 7.87 0.76 -6.00
C TYR A 64 8.88 -0.38 -5.81
N GLU A 65 8.66 -1.54 -6.43
CA GLU A 65 9.65 -2.64 -6.46
C GLU A 65 10.91 -2.24 -7.24
N GLU A 66 10.76 -1.62 -8.41
CA GLU A 66 11.88 -1.17 -9.25
C GLU A 66 12.77 -0.15 -8.53
N LEU A 67 12.15 0.78 -7.78
CA LEU A 67 12.86 1.86 -7.07
C LEU A 67 13.24 1.51 -5.62
N PHE A 68 13.08 0.26 -5.19
CA PHE A 68 13.27 -0.14 -3.79
C PHE A 68 14.63 0.28 -3.21
N GLU A 69 15.72 0.03 -3.94
CA GLU A 69 17.07 0.39 -3.49
C GLU A 69 17.27 1.92 -3.38
N GLU A 70 16.59 2.70 -4.22
CA GLU A 70 16.65 4.16 -4.12
C GLU A 70 15.91 4.69 -2.89
N PHE A 71 14.75 4.12 -2.55
CA PHE A 71 14.05 4.42 -1.29
C PHE A 71 14.91 4.06 -0.08
N LYS A 72 15.53 2.88 -0.10
CA LYS A 72 16.43 2.44 0.96
C LYS A 72 17.63 3.37 1.12
N ALA A 73 18.19 3.87 0.02
CA ALA A 73 19.25 4.89 0.04
C ALA A 73 18.79 6.23 0.66
N GLN A 74 17.49 6.52 0.71
CA GLN A 74 16.91 7.67 1.43
C GLN A 74 16.54 7.35 2.90
N GLY A 75 17.01 6.22 3.43
CA GLY A 75 16.78 5.80 4.81
C GLY A 75 15.37 5.24 5.06
N VAL A 76 14.66 4.78 4.03
CA VAL A 76 13.39 4.06 4.20
C VAL A 76 13.69 2.62 4.62
N ASP A 77 13.18 2.21 5.79
CA ASP A 77 13.35 0.87 6.34
C ASP A 77 12.42 -0.15 5.67
N GLN A 78 11.22 0.29 5.26
CA GLN A 78 10.22 -0.59 4.67
C GLN A 78 9.31 0.16 3.68
N ILE A 79 8.98 -0.51 2.57
CA ILE A 79 7.92 -0.09 1.66
C ILE A 79 6.74 -1.04 1.83
N ILE A 80 5.53 -0.50 1.96
CA ILE A 80 4.31 -1.25 2.21
C ILE A 80 3.26 -0.92 1.16
N CYS A 81 2.67 -1.97 0.57
CA CYS A 81 1.49 -1.90 -0.27
C CYS A 81 0.27 -2.35 0.54
N LEU A 82 -0.64 -1.44 0.86
CA LEU A 82 -1.86 -1.74 1.60
C LEU A 82 -3.07 -1.82 0.67
N SER A 83 -3.94 -2.80 0.89
CA SER A 83 -5.25 -2.85 0.22
C SER A 83 -6.31 -3.43 1.16
N VAL A 84 -7.56 -3.04 0.92
CA VAL A 84 -8.75 -3.67 1.53
C VAL A 84 -9.04 -4.98 0.81
N ASN A 85 -8.16 -5.95 1.04
CA ASN A 85 -8.25 -7.33 0.59
C ASN A 85 -7.72 -8.23 1.71
N ASP A 86 -8.20 -9.47 1.78
CA ASP A 86 -7.71 -10.44 2.74
C ASP A 86 -6.29 -10.94 2.43
N ALA A 87 -5.68 -11.61 3.39
CA ALA A 87 -4.31 -12.10 3.31
C ALA A 87 -4.07 -13.12 2.19
N PHE A 88 -5.08 -13.89 1.77
CA PHE A 88 -4.92 -14.89 0.72
C PHE A 88 -4.84 -14.21 -0.65
N VAL A 89 -5.73 -13.25 -0.89
CA VAL A 89 -5.73 -12.43 -2.11
C VAL A 89 -4.43 -11.64 -2.23
N MET A 90 -4.03 -10.94 -1.17
CA MET A 90 -2.78 -10.16 -1.17
C MET A 90 -1.55 -11.05 -1.41
N PHE A 91 -1.51 -12.24 -0.82
CA PHE A 91 -0.41 -13.19 -1.04
C PHE A 91 -0.32 -13.67 -2.49
N GLN A 92 -1.43 -14.13 -3.09
CA GLN A 92 -1.40 -14.62 -4.46
C GLN A 92 -1.12 -13.51 -5.48
N TRP A 93 -1.68 -12.32 -5.23
CA TRP A 93 -1.38 -11.16 -6.06
C TRP A 93 0.11 -10.79 -5.99
N GLY A 94 0.70 -10.71 -4.80
CA GLY A 94 2.14 -10.45 -4.63
C GLY A 94 3.01 -11.46 -5.37
N LYS A 95 2.65 -12.74 -5.32
CA LYS A 95 3.33 -13.80 -6.09
C LYS A 95 3.23 -13.58 -7.59
N GLN A 96 2.04 -13.25 -8.11
CA GLN A 96 1.85 -13.00 -9.54
C GLN A 96 2.61 -11.76 -10.00
N GLN A 97 2.65 -10.72 -9.17
CA GLN A 97 3.39 -9.47 -9.44
C GLN A 97 4.91 -9.64 -9.30
N GLY A 98 5.38 -10.77 -8.76
CA GLY A 98 6.79 -10.98 -8.49
C GLY A 98 7.34 -10.03 -7.42
N ALA A 99 6.49 -9.56 -6.51
CA ALA A 99 6.89 -8.69 -5.41
C ALA A 99 7.88 -9.40 -4.49
N LYS A 100 9.00 -8.73 -4.19
CA LYS A 100 10.11 -9.28 -3.40
C LYS A 100 10.47 -8.37 -2.24
N ASN A 101 10.40 -7.07 -2.45
CA ASN A 101 10.89 -6.08 -1.49
C ASN A 101 9.77 -5.30 -0.81
N VAL A 102 8.64 -5.10 -1.51
CA VAL A 102 7.46 -4.42 -0.96
C VAL A 102 6.66 -5.40 -0.13
N PHE A 103 6.33 -5.02 1.11
CA PHE A 103 5.47 -5.82 1.96
C PHE A 103 3.99 -5.56 1.63
N LEU A 104 3.28 -6.62 1.25
CA LEU A 104 1.86 -6.56 0.91
C LEU A 104 1.02 -6.76 2.19
N LEU A 105 0.45 -5.67 2.69
CA LEU A 105 -0.27 -5.61 3.96
C LEU A 105 -1.79 -5.75 3.73
N PRO A 106 -2.43 -6.84 4.20
CA PRO A 106 -3.86 -7.04 4.06
C PRO A 106 -4.65 -6.26 5.13
N ASP A 107 -5.27 -5.15 4.76
CA ASP A 107 -6.29 -4.48 5.57
C ASP A 107 -7.67 -5.08 5.28
N GLY A 108 -7.81 -6.40 5.44
CA GLY A 108 -8.96 -7.16 4.94
C GLY A 108 -10.32 -6.75 5.52
N SER A 109 -10.34 -6.07 6.67
CA SER A 109 -11.57 -5.49 7.26
C SER A 109 -11.71 -3.98 7.02
N GLY A 110 -10.76 -3.36 6.33
CA GLY A 110 -10.72 -1.91 6.07
C GLY A 110 -10.54 -1.06 7.33
N GLU A 111 -10.06 -1.63 8.44
CA GLU A 111 -10.00 -0.93 9.71
C GLU A 111 -8.97 0.21 9.67
N PHE A 112 -7.81 -0.07 9.08
CA PHE A 112 -6.76 0.94 8.94
C PHE A 112 -7.20 2.04 7.98
N SER A 113 -7.68 1.69 6.78
CA SER A 113 -8.21 2.66 5.81
C SER A 113 -9.33 3.51 6.41
N ARG A 114 -10.26 2.91 7.18
CA ARG A 114 -11.33 3.65 7.86
C ARG A 114 -10.78 4.64 8.88
N LYS A 115 -9.86 4.21 9.75
CA LYS A 115 -9.28 5.07 10.80
C LYS A 115 -8.37 6.15 10.25
N MET A 116 -7.77 5.93 9.07
CA MET A 116 -7.07 6.95 8.29
C MET A 116 -8.01 7.94 7.59
N GLY A 117 -9.33 7.70 7.63
CA GLY A 117 -10.31 8.49 6.86
C GLY A 117 -10.23 8.25 5.35
N MET A 118 -9.53 7.19 4.92
CA MET A 118 -9.25 6.87 3.52
C MET A 118 -10.11 5.71 2.99
N LEU A 119 -11.19 5.34 3.68
CA LEU A 119 -12.12 4.32 3.20
C LEU A 119 -13.23 4.99 2.39
N VAL A 120 -13.46 4.50 1.18
CA VAL A 120 -14.50 4.98 0.25
C VAL A 120 -15.36 3.82 -0.24
N ASP A 121 -16.61 4.11 -0.58
CA ASP A 121 -17.49 3.18 -1.28
C ASP A 121 -17.12 3.12 -2.77
N LYS A 122 -17.01 1.91 -3.32
CA LYS A 122 -16.82 1.66 -4.76
C LYS A 122 -17.86 0.66 -5.27
N SER A 123 -19.08 0.74 -4.74
CA SER A 123 -20.22 -0.09 -5.14
C SER A 123 -20.65 0.14 -6.60
N ASN A 124 -20.35 1.31 -7.17
CA ASN A 124 -20.54 1.62 -8.60
C ASN A 124 -19.84 0.63 -9.54
N ILE A 125 -18.79 -0.06 -9.09
CA ILE A 125 -18.08 -1.12 -9.82
C ILE A 125 -18.08 -2.47 -9.07
N GLY A 126 -18.95 -2.61 -8.05
CA GLY A 126 -19.12 -3.87 -7.31
C GLY A 126 -18.00 -4.20 -6.32
N PHE A 127 -17.18 -3.23 -5.91
CA PHE A 127 -16.05 -3.49 -5.01
C PHE A 127 -16.38 -3.38 -3.52
N GLY A 128 -17.50 -2.73 -3.19
CA GLY A 128 -17.85 -2.34 -1.81
C GLY A 128 -16.86 -1.32 -1.26
N MET A 129 -16.68 -1.32 0.07
CA MET A 129 -15.75 -0.41 0.74
C MET A 129 -14.29 -0.76 0.44
N ARG A 130 -13.52 0.21 -0.07
CA ARG A 130 -12.11 0.07 -0.42
C ARG A 130 -11.27 1.24 0.07
N SER A 131 -9.95 1.07 0.08
CA SER A 131 -9.07 2.21 0.31
C SER A 131 -9.12 3.15 -0.89
N TRP A 132 -9.20 4.44 -0.63
CA TRP A 132 -8.77 5.46 -1.57
C TRP A 132 -7.28 5.25 -1.89
N ARG A 133 -6.86 5.66 -3.09
CA ARG A 133 -5.47 5.58 -3.50
C ARG A 133 -4.69 6.73 -2.87
N TYR A 134 -3.63 6.41 -2.14
CA TYR A 134 -2.73 7.42 -1.57
C TYR A 134 -1.36 6.80 -1.30
N ALA A 135 -0.35 7.64 -1.09
CA ALA A 135 0.91 7.25 -0.47
C ALA A 135 1.20 8.12 0.74
N MET A 136 2.05 7.64 1.64
CA MET A 136 2.49 8.39 2.80
C MET A 136 3.91 8.02 3.21
N VAL A 137 4.62 9.00 3.75
CA VAL A 137 5.87 8.81 4.48
C VAL A 137 5.56 8.90 5.96
N VAL A 138 5.91 7.85 6.69
CA VAL A 138 5.69 7.73 8.13
C VAL A 138 7.03 7.52 8.81
N ASN A 139 7.29 8.26 9.89
CA ASN A 139 8.51 8.14 10.67
C ASN A 139 8.16 7.93 12.13
N ASN A 140 8.52 6.77 12.68
CA ASN A 140 8.19 6.40 14.06
C ASN A 140 6.68 6.53 14.38
N GLY A 141 5.82 6.16 13.42
CA GLY A 141 4.36 6.28 13.53
C GLY A 141 3.80 7.68 13.27
N GLU A 142 4.61 8.72 13.22
CA GLU A 142 4.20 10.08 12.82
C GLU A 142 4.10 10.17 11.28
N ILE A 143 3.02 10.74 10.78
CA ILE A 143 2.80 10.94 9.35
C ILE A 143 3.50 12.24 8.93
N GLU A 144 4.65 12.13 8.27
CA GLU A 144 5.40 13.28 7.77
C GLU A 144 4.71 13.92 6.55
N LYS A 145 4.20 13.07 5.65
CA LYS A 145 3.59 13.52 4.40
C LYS A 145 2.56 12.53 3.88
N MET A 146 1.44 13.05 3.40
CA MET A 146 0.43 12.32 2.64
C MET A 146 0.40 12.80 1.18
N PHE A 147 0.23 11.87 0.26
CA PHE A 147 0.03 12.05 -1.17
C PHE A 147 -1.31 11.41 -1.54
N ILE A 148 -2.39 12.15 -1.31
CA ILE A 148 -3.76 11.67 -1.52
C ILE A 148 -4.16 12.00 -2.95
N GLU A 149 -4.60 11.00 -3.71
CA GLU A 149 -5.06 11.24 -5.08
C GLU A 149 -6.24 12.22 -5.12
N PRO A 150 -6.32 13.10 -6.14
CA PRO A 150 -7.38 14.10 -6.25
C PRO A 150 -8.74 13.45 -6.52
N GLY A 151 -9.82 14.15 -6.18
CA GLY A 151 -11.18 13.65 -6.41
C GLY A 151 -11.63 12.61 -5.38
N PHE A 152 -11.14 12.70 -4.14
CA PHE A 152 -11.57 11.86 -3.02
C PHE A 152 -13.09 11.90 -2.84
N GLU A 153 -13.77 10.83 -3.21
CA GLU A 153 -15.22 10.67 -3.05
C GLU A 153 -15.64 9.19 -3.11
N ASP A 154 -16.83 8.92 -2.57
CA ASP A 154 -17.52 7.66 -2.78
C ASP A 154 -17.99 7.54 -4.22
N ASN A 155 -17.91 6.33 -4.77
CA ASN A 155 -18.35 5.97 -6.11
C ASN A 155 -17.73 6.84 -7.22
N CYS A 156 -16.51 7.33 -6.99
CA CYS A 156 -15.74 8.09 -7.97
C CYS A 156 -15.67 7.34 -9.31
N GLY A 157 -15.98 8.04 -10.39
CA GLY A 157 -16.02 7.49 -11.75
C GLY A 157 -14.64 7.38 -12.42
N SER A 158 -13.62 8.03 -11.88
CA SER A 158 -12.24 7.97 -12.37
C SER A 158 -11.36 7.06 -11.51
N ASP A 159 -10.16 6.73 -12.03
CA ASP A 159 -9.11 6.01 -11.32
C ASP A 159 -7.84 6.89 -11.26
N PRO A 160 -7.81 7.93 -10.41
CA PRO A 160 -6.71 8.88 -10.37
C PRO A 160 -5.41 8.20 -9.90
N PHE A 161 -4.31 8.58 -10.54
CA PHE A 161 -2.96 8.11 -10.23
C PHE A 161 -1.93 9.17 -10.64
N GLU A 162 -1.92 10.27 -9.89
CA GLU A 162 -1.17 11.48 -10.20
C GLU A 162 -0.12 11.79 -9.14
N VAL A 163 -0.31 11.43 -7.87
CA VAL A 163 0.57 11.88 -6.77
C VAL A 163 1.08 10.76 -5.87
N SER A 164 0.44 9.58 -5.87
CA SER A 164 0.82 8.46 -5.01
C SER A 164 1.87 7.53 -5.62
N ASP A 165 2.31 7.80 -6.85
CA ASP A 165 3.34 7.02 -7.53
C ASP A 165 4.70 7.12 -6.83
N ALA A 166 5.50 6.06 -7.01
CA ALA A 166 6.80 5.94 -6.38
C ALA A 166 7.77 7.09 -6.72
N ASP A 167 7.73 7.60 -7.94
CA ASP A 167 8.60 8.71 -8.35
C ASP A 167 8.26 10.00 -7.60
N THR A 168 6.97 10.32 -7.41
CA THR A 168 6.55 11.46 -6.58
C THR A 168 7.04 11.34 -5.14
N VAL A 169 6.87 10.18 -4.51
CA VAL A 169 7.30 9.98 -3.12
C VAL A 169 8.83 10.02 -3.01
N LEU A 170 9.54 9.42 -3.95
CA LEU A 170 11.00 9.43 -3.96
C LEU A 170 11.57 10.84 -4.21
N ALA A 171 10.94 11.62 -5.08
CA ALA A 171 11.33 13.02 -5.31
C ALA A 171 11.17 13.87 -4.05
N TYR A 172 10.07 13.69 -3.32
CA TYR A 172 9.88 14.31 -2.00
C TYR A 172 10.99 13.93 -1.01
N LEU A 173 11.33 12.63 -0.91
CA LEU A 173 12.38 12.17 -0.01
C LEU A 173 13.76 12.74 -0.38
N LYS A 174 14.05 12.91 -1.67
CA LYS A 174 15.28 13.53 -2.18
C LYS A 174 15.28 15.06 -2.10
N GLY A 175 14.14 15.70 -1.84
CA GLY A 175 13.99 17.15 -1.87
C GLY A 175 14.15 17.75 -3.28
N VAL A 176 13.75 17.00 -4.32
CA VAL A 176 13.87 17.40 -5.73
C VAL A 176 12.50 17.45 -6.41
N GLU A 177 12.45 18.04 -7.61
CA GLU A 177 11.25 17.99 -8.43
C GLU A 177 10.97 16.58 -8.94
N ARG A 178 9.68 16.27 -9.11
CA ARG A 178 9.22 15.00 -9.65
C ARG A 178 9.62 14.89 -11.13
N PRO A 179 10.16 13.74 -11.58
CA PRO A 179 10.35 13.48 -13.00
C PRO A 179 9.01 13.41 -13.77
N ALA A 180 9.08 13.50 -15.10
CA ALA A 180 7.89 13.41 -15.95
C ALA A 180 7.15 12.07 -15.78
N ALA A 181 5.86 12.04 -16.14
CA ALA A 181 4.98 10.89 -15.96
C ALA A 181 5.58 9.60 -16.54
N VAL A 182 5.46 8.53 -15.75
CA VAL A 182 6.07 7.22 -16.05
C VAL A 182 5.06 6.31 -16.73
N ALA A 183 5.43 5.75 -17.89
CA ALA A 183 4.62 4.78 -18.61
C ALA A 183 4.39 3.49 -17.78
N PRO A 184 3.33 2.72 -18.07
CA PRO A 184 3.10 1.42 -17.43
C PRO A 184 4.33 0.51 -17.50
N ARG A 185 4.64 -0.18 -16.41
CA ARG A 185 5.83 -1.02 -16.27
C ARG A 185 5.59 -2.46 -16.70
N LEU A 186 4.37 -2.95 -16.48
CA LEU A 186 3.92 -4.27 -16.89
C LEU A 186 2.66 -4.15 -17.74
N ALA A 187 2.50 -5.06 -18.71
CA ALA A 187 1.20 -5.26 -19.34
C ALA A 187 0.22 -5.79 -18.31
N PHE A 188 -1.00 -5.26 -18.28
CA PHE A 188 -2.04 -5.78 -17.40
C PHE A 188 -2.51 -7.15 -17.90
N VAL A 189 -2.49 -8.14 -17.01
CA VAL A 189 -3.07 -9.47 -17.22
C VAL A 189 -4.11 -9.67 -16.12
N GLY A 190 -5.38 -9.47 -16.48
CA GLY A 190 -6.55 -9.57 -15.60
C GLY A 190 -7.26 -10.91 -15.69
#